data_AF-A0A101WIK4-F1
#
_entry.id   AF-A0A101WIK4-F1
#
_cell.length_a   1.000
_cell.length_b   1.000
_cell.length_c   1.000
_cell.angle_alpha   90.00
_cell.angle_beta   90.00
_cell.angle_gamma   90.00
#
_symmetry.space_group_name_H-M   'P 1'
#
loop_
_entity.id
_entity.type
_entity.pdbx_description
1 polymer ?
#
loop_
_entity_poly.entity_id
_entity_poly.type
_entity_poly.pdbx_seq_one_letter_code
_entity_poly.pdbx_strand_id
1 'polypeptide(L)'
;MSTDKKLVSLTVPRLDPYFYIDKELRVILERMETLSKKHPINILVSGKQGCGKSSLVSQFGAVYNRPTAHFQIGILSEPGQLFGEQTLKNGETSYRPYLFPEALQTPGCVIHLEEINRPENPKALNMLYSILAEDREIWMDELGLIKVADNVVFFATMNEGEEYIGTEMLDPALRDRFYTVLMDYIPPEVEAEVMAQKAGITREQALEIVEIINKLRGHSQFPIDVSTRTSLMIAELVALGTTIRDAIVYSLQTTKEHLESILLTLHLENSNVESKASEYILFNRDIE
;
A
#
# COMPACT_ATOMS: atom_id res chain seq x y z
N MET A 1 -20.44 36.39 -1.05
CA MET A 1 -19.02 36.53 -0.67
C MET A 1 -18.34 35.22 -0.99
N SER A 2 -17.48 35.25 -2.01
CA SER A 2 -16.72 34.09 -2.49
C SER A 2 -15.80 33.59 -1.39
N THR A 3 -16.07 32.39 -0.87
CA THR A 3 -15.02 31.61 -0.21
C THR A 3 -14.35 30.78 -1.28
N ASP A 4 -13.27 31.32 -1.85
CA ASP A 4 -12.22 30.54 -2.50
C ASP A 4 -11.68 29.52 -1.47
N LYS A 5 -12.36 28.39 -1.36
CA LYS A 5 -11.76 27.19 -0.81
C LYS A 5 -10.74 26.78 -1.85
N LYS A 6 -9.45 27.02 -1.57
CA LYS A 6 -8.35 26.38 -2.28
C LYS A 6 -8.70 24.90 -2.41
N LEU A 7 -8.98 24.45 -3.64
CA LEU A 7 -9.04 23.02 -3.93
C LEU A 7 -7.71 22.42 -3.45
N VAL A 8 -7.77 21.21 -2.91
CA VAL A 8 -6.58 20.50 -2.46
C VAL A 8 -5.76 20.23 -3.72
N SER A 9 -4.78 21.09 -4.01
CA SER A 9 -3.95 20.95 -5.20
C SER A 9 -3.27 19.59 -5.11
N LEU A 10 -3.64 18.67 -6.02
CA LEU A 10 -2.99 17.38 -6.13
C LEU A 10 -1.48 17.59 -6.26
N THR A 11 -0.72 16.86 -5.45
CA THR A 11 0.73 17.02 -5.35
C THR A 11 1.44 15.82 -5.96
N VAL A 12 2.64 16.08 -6.47
CA VAL A 12 3.57 15.03 -6.87
C VAL A 12 4.14 14.40 -5.59
N PRO A 13 4.08 13.06 -5.44
CA PRO A 13 4.68 12.38 -4.31
C PRO A 13 6.19 12.62 -4.22
N ARG A 14 6.76 12.46 -3.02
CA ARG A 14 8.21 12.51 -2.84
C ARG A 14 8.86 11.21 -3.30
N LEU A 15 10.01 11.34 -3.95
CA LEU A 15 10.84 10.19 -4.29
C LEU A 15 11.40 9.56 -3.01
N ASP A 16 11.28 8.24 -2.90
CA ASP A 16 11.92 7.44 -1.87
C ASP A 16 13.24 6.90 -2.46
N PRO A 17 14.41 7.38 -1.99
CA PRO A 17 15.70 6.97 -2.54
C PRO A 17 16.04 5.50 -2.26
N TYR A 18 15.27 4.84 -1.39
CA TYR A 18 15.48 3.45 -0.98
C TYR A 18 14.27 2.56 -1.34
N PHE A 19 13.55 2.92 -2.40
CA PHE A 19 12.54 2.05 -3.00
C PHE A 19 13.14 1.30 -4.19
N TYR A 20 13.12 -0.04 -4.10
CA TYR A 20 13.70 -0.92 -5.10
C TYR A 20 12.61 -1.74 -5.78
N ILE A 21 12.78 -1.91 -7.09
CA ILE A 21 12.01 -2.83 -7.94
C ILE A 21 13.00 -3.60 -8.81
N ASP A 22 12.60 -4.77 -9.28
CA ASP A 22 13.40 -5.50 -10.24
C ASP A 22 13.47 -4.77 -11.60
N LYS A 23 14.47 -5.13 -12.40
CA LYS A 23 14.75 -4.47 -13.68
C LYS A 23 13.63 -4.70 -14.71
N GLU A 24 12.97 -5.84 -14.67
CA GLU A 24 11.90 -6.17 -15.61
C GLU A 24 10.67 -5.31 -15.33
N LEU A 25 10.27 -5.20 -14.07
CA LEU A 25 9.21 -4.32 -13.62
C LEU A 25 9.51 -2.85 -13.98
N ARG A 26 10.75 -2.39 -13.79
CA ARG A 26 11.17 -1.03 -14.19
C ARG A 26 10.92 -0.79 -15.68
N VAL A 27 11.34 -1.72 -16.54
CA VAL A 27 11.15 -1.64 -18.00
C VAL A 27 9.66 -1.67 -18.37
N ILE A 28 8.86 -2.50 -17.70
CA ILE A 28 7.41 -2.55 -17.92
C ILE A 28 6.78 -1.20 -17.58
N LEU A 29 7.11 -0.60 -16.44
CA LEU A 29 6.57 0.70 -16.04
C LEU A 29 7.00 1.85 -16.97
N GLU A 30 8.23 1.83 -17.49
CA GLU A 30 8.67 2.77 -18.54
C GLU A 30 7.84 2.64 -19.83
N ARG A 31 7.51 1.41 -20.22
CA ARG A 31 6.64 1.16 -21.38
C ARG A 31 5.22 1.65 -21.12
N MET A 32 4.67 1.39 -19.93
CA MET A 32 3.32 1.85 -19.57
C MET A 32 3.23 3.37 -19.50
N GLU A 33 4.25 4.04 -18.95
CA GLU A 33 4.34 5.51 -18.99
C GLU A 33 4.35 6.02 -20.43
N THR A 34 5.15 5.39 -21.31
CA THR A 34 5.24 5.79 -22.72
C THR A 34 3.91 5.57 -23.45
N LEU A 35 3.23 4.46 -23.18
CA LEU A 35 1.91 4.15 -23.75
C LEU A 35 0.83 5.10 -23.24
N SER A 36 0.89 5.53 -21.98
CA SER A 36 -0.08 6.45 -21.37
C SER A 36 -0.21 7.79 -22.11
N LYS A 37 0.84 8.18 -22.84
CA LYS A 37 0.88 9.39 -23.67
C LYS A 37 0.13 9.26 -25.00
N LYS A 38 -0.26 8.04 -25.36
CA LYS A 38 -0.94 7.73 -26.63
C LYS A 38 -2.35 7.21 -26.42
N HIS A 39 -2.54 6.38 -25.40
CA HIS A 39 -3.81 5.73 -25.12
C HIS A 39 -4.08 5.69 -23.62
N PRO A 40 -5.36 5.60 -23.22
CA PRO A 40 -5.78 5.12 -21.91
C PRO A 40 -4.99 3.92 -21.40
N ILE A 41 -4.35 4.04 -20.23
CA ILE A 41 -3.72 2.92 -19.52
C ILE A 41 -4.29 2.80 -18.10
N ASN A 42 -4.67 1.58 -17.73
CA ASN A 42 -4.98 1.17 -16.36
C ASN A 42 -4.08 -0.02 -16.00
N ILE A 43 -3.49 0.01 -14.80
CA ILE A 43 -2.52 -0.98 -14.35
C ILE A 43 -3.04 -1.60 -13.06
N LEU A 44 -3.12 -2.93 -13.02
CA LEU A 44 -3.48 -3.70 -11.85
C LEU A 44 -2.21 -4.30 -11.26
N VAL A 45 -1.86 -3.90 -10.04
CA VAL A 45 -0.71 -4.40 -9.31
C VAL A 45 -1.19 -5.39 -8.26
N SER A 46 -0.80 -6.64 -8.42
CA SER A 46 -1.20 -7.74 -7.55
C SER A 46 0.00 -8.37 -6.87
N GLY A 47 -0.16 -8.88 -5.65
CA GLY A 47 0.95 -9.48 -4.91
C GLY A 47 0.70 -9.61 -3.42
N LYS A 48 1.66 -10.16 -2.67
CA LYS A 48 1.56 -10.35 -1.22
C LYS A 48 1.37 -9.03 -0.46
N GLN A 49 0.76 -9.07 0.72
CA GLN A 49 0.59 -7.87 1.54
C GLN A 49 1.95 -7.33 2.01
N GLY A 50 2.09 -6.00 1.95
CA GLY A 50 3.31 -5.33 2.41
C GLY A 50 4.53 -5.53 1.52
N CYS A 51 4.40 -6.03 0.28
CA CYS A 51 5.50 -6.07 -0.70
C CYS A 51 5.77 -4.73 -1.42
N GLY A 52 5.11 -3.64 -1.01
CA GLY A 52 5.38 -2.29 -1.56
C GLY A 52 4.52 -1.85 -2.75
N LYS A 53 3.37 -2.48 -3.01
CA LYS A 53 2.45 -2.09 -4.10
C LYS A 53 2.03 -0.61 -4.06
N SER A 54 1.55 -0.12 -2.92
CA SER A 54 1.13 1.28 -2.78
C SER A 54 2.31 2.25 -2.89
N SER A 55 3.50 1.82 -2.43
CA SER A 55 4.75 2.54 -2.66
C SER A 55 5.12 2.59 -4.15
N LEU A 56 4.92 1.51 -4.91
CA LEU A 56 5.16 1.48 -6.36
C LEU A 56 4.37 2.57 -7.07
N VAL A 57 3.08 2.70 -6.76
CA VAL A 57 2.21 3.71 -7.38
C VAL A 57 2.66 5.13 -7.03
N SER A 58 2.99 5.36 -5.76
CA SER A 58 3.51 6.65 -5.30
C SER A 58 4.84 7.00 -5.99
N GLN A 59 5.75 6.03 -6.11
CA GLN A 59 7.04 6.22 -6.76
C GLN A 59 6.93 6.37 -8.28
N PHE A 60 5.95 5.74 -8.93
CA PHE A 60 5.64 6.03 -10.33
C PHE A 60 5.26 7.50 -10.52
N GLY A 61 4.39 8.03 -9.64
CA GLY A 61 4.04 9.44 -9.62
C GLY A 61 5.26 10.35 -9.40
N ALA A 62 6.11 10.03 -8.42
CA ALA A 62 7.32 10.79 -8.13
C ALA A 62 8.33 10.79 -9.29
N VAL A 63 8.64 9.63 -9.85
CA VAL A 63 9.65 9.46 -10.91
C VAL A 63 9.26 10.20 -12.19
N TYR A 64 7.97 10.17 -12.56
CA TYR A 64 7.49 10.82 -13.77
C TYR A 64 6.90 12.22 -13.52
N ASN A 65 7.06 12.76 -12.30
CA ASN A 65 6.57 14.08 -11.90
C ASN A 65 5.07 14.27 -12.16
N ARG A 66 4.26 13.31 -11.71
CA ARG A 66 2.82 13.25 -11.94
C ARG A 66 2.08 13.47 -10.62
N PRO A 67 1.06 14.34 -10.57
CA PRO A 67 0.20 14.47 -9.40
C PRO A 67 -0.42 13.10 -9.08
N THR A 68 -0.52 12.74 -7.81
CA THR A 68 -1.09 11.45 -7.41
C THR A 68 -2.24 11.64 -6.42
N ALA A 69 -3.33 10.93 -6.66
CA ALA A 69 -4.50 10.88 -5.79
C ALA A 69 -4.73 9.43 -5.33
N HIS A 70 -5.04 9.26 -4.05
CA HIS A 70 -5.19 7.96 -3.41
C HIS A 70 -6.63 7.75 -2.92
N PHE A 71 -7.22 6.60 -3.24
CA PHE A 71 -8.60 6.26 -2.88
C PHE A 71 -8.68 4.83 -2.35
N GLN A 72 -9.19 4.69 -1.12
CA GLN A 72 -9.43 3.39 -0.50
C GLN A 72 -10.74 2.81 -1.04
N ILE A 73 -10.65 1.76 -1.85
CA ILE A 73 -11.81 1.10 -2.46
C ILE A 73 -12.44 0.10 -1.52
N GLY A 74 -11.64 -0.48 -0.62
CA GLY A 74 -12.08 -1.51 0.33
C GLY A 74 -13.18 -1.06 1.32
N ILE A 75 -13.48 0.24 1.40
CA ILE A 75 -14.50 0.80 2.30
C ILE A 75 -15.75 1.31 1.56
N LEU A 76 -15.80 1.12 0.24
CA LEU A 76 -16.93 1.61 -0.55
C LEU A 76 -18.10 0.66 -0.45
N SER A 77 -19.27 1.21 -0.13
CA SER A 77 -20.53 0.48 0.00
C SER A 77 -21.57 0.91 -1.04
N GLU A 78 -21.42 2.11 -1.62
CA GLU A 78 -22.37 2.67 -2.58
C GLU A 78 -21.69 3.17 -3.86
N PRO A 79 -22.34 3.02 -5.04
CA PRO A 79 -21.91 3.70 -6.24
C PRO A 79 -21.93 5.22 -6.02
N GLY A 80 -20.92 5.94 -6.48
CA GLY A 80 -20.89 7.40 -6.42
C GLY A 80 -20.21 7.97 -5.17
N GLN A 81 -19.95 7.15 -4.16
CA GLN A 81 -19.33 7.57 -2.89
C GLN A 81 -17.93 8.21 -3.07
N LEU A 82 -17.21 7.88 -4.14
CA LEU A 82 -15.95 8.54 -4.49
C LEU A 82 -16.14 9.99 -4.97
N PHE A 83 -17.28 10.30 -5.57
CA PHE A 83 -17.51 11.56 -6.29
C PHE A 83 -17.94 12.70 -5.37
N GLY A 84 -18.71 12.40 -4.32
CA GLY A 84 -19.21 13.42 -3.40
C GLY A 84 -20.37 12.92 -2.56
N GLU A 85 -20.96 13.85 -1.81
CA GLU A 85 -22.11 13.61 -0.94
C GLU A 85 -23.16 14.71 -1.11
N GLN A 86 -24.43 14.35 -0.88
CA GLN A 86 -25.50 15.32 -0.71
C GLN A 86 -25.49 15.82 0.73
N THR A 87 -25.41 17.14 0.91
CA THR A 87 -25.37 17.78 2.22
C THR A 87 -26.55 18.72 2.39
N LEU A 88 -27.19 18.70 3.56
CA LEU A 88 -28.23 19.66 3.90
C LEU A 88 -27.57 20.88 4.55
N LYS A 89 -27.70 22.05 3.93
CA LYS A 89 -27.20 23.30 4.48
C LYS A 89 -28.32 24.33 4.52
N ASN A 90 -28.68 24.78 5.72
CA ASN A 90 -29.74 25.77 5.94
C ASN A 90 -31.12 25.39 5.32
N GLY A 91 -31.45 24.09 5.28
CA GLY A 91 -32.71 23.62 4.70
C GLY A 91 -32.69 23.46 3.17
N GLU A 92 -31.57 23.76 2.52
CA GLU A 92 -31.35 23.49 1.09
C GLU A 92 -30.41 22.28 0.92
N THR A 93 -30.73 21.43 -0.06
CA THR A 93 -29.86 20.33 -0.47
C THR A 93 -28.75 20.89 -1.36
N SER A 94 -27.50 20.63 -1.01
CA SER A 94 -26.33 21.04 -1.78
C SER A 94 -25.38 19.86 -1.97
N TYR A 95 -24.90 19.68 -3.21
CA TYR A 95 -23.92 18.64 -3.52
C TYR A 95 -22.50 19.11 -3.21
N ARG A 96 -21.74 18.27 -2.52
CA ARG A 96 -20.34 18.53 -2.20
C ARG A 96 -19.46 17.50 -2.93
N PRO A 97 -18.71 17.91 -3.98
CA PRO A 97 -17.76 17.01 -4.61
C PRO A 97 -16.59 16.70 -3.66
N TYR A 98 -16.08 15.48 -3.77
CA TYR A 98 -14.84 15.03 -3.15
C TYR A 98 -13.64 15.21 -4.09
N LEU A 99 -12.51 14.59 -3.77
CA LEU A 99 -11.27 14.72 -4.54
C LEU A 99 -11.31 13.94 -5.87
N PHE A 100 -12.13 12.89 -5.98
CA PHE A 100 -12.12 12.00 -7.14
C PHE A 100 -12.45 12.73 -8.46
N PRO A 101 -13.50 13.57 -8.56
CA PRO A 101 -13.77 14.34 -9.77
C PRO A 101 -12.61 15.24 -10.18
N GLU A 102 -11.98 15.92 -9.22
CA GLU A 102 -10.80 16.77 -9.46
C GLU A 102 -9.61 15.93 -9.98
N ALA A 103 -9.37 14.76 -9.40
CA ALA A 103 -8.32 13.85 -9.84
C ALA A 103 -8.56 13.31 -11.25
N LEU A 104 -9.80 12.94 -11.59
CA LEU A 104 -10.18 12.51 -12.94
C LEU A 104 -9.93 13.62 -13.97
N GLN A 105 -10.16 14.87 -13.59
CA GLN A 105 -10.02 16.03 -14.48
C GLN A 105 -8.63 16.66 -14.48
N THR A 106 -7.69 16.14 -13.68
CA THR A 106 -6.31 16.64 -13.62
C THR A 106 -5.45 15.93 -14.66
N PRO A 107 -4.95 16.62 -15.70
CA PRO A 107 -4.14 15.99 -16.73
C PRO A 107 -2.89 15.32 -16.16
N GLY A 108 -2.62 14.11 -16.63
CA GLY A 108 -1.47 13.34 -16.19
C GLY A 108 -1.55 12.80 -14.76
N CYS A 109 -2.67 12.97 -14.03
CA CYS A 109 -2.80 12.44 -12.68
C CYS A 109 -2.63 10.91 -12.64
N VAL A 110 -1.97 10.43 -11.60
CA VAL A 110 -1.95 9.01 -11.22
C VAL A 110 -3.05 8.81 -10.19
N ILE A 111 -4.02 7.96 -10.48
CA ILE A 111 -5.12 7.65 -9.58
C ILE A 111 -4.90 6.25 -9.02
N HIS A 112 -4.66 6.16 -7.72
CA HIS A 112 -4.47 4.91 -7.00
C HIS A 112 -5.79 4.45 -6.37
N LEU A 113 -6.32 3.32 -6.85
CA LEU A 113 -7.47 2.59 -6.34
C LEU A 113 -6.97 1.45 -5.44
N GLU A 114 -6.85 1.70 -4.14
CA GLU A 114 -6.30 0.74 -3.18
C GLU A 114 -7.34 -0.30 -2.74
N GLU A 115 -6.93 -1.57 -2.72
CA GLU A 115 -7.75 -2.73 -2.35
C GLU A 115 -9.04 -2.86 -3.20
N ILE A 116 -8.88 -2.78 -4.51
CA ILE A 116 -9.99 -2.74 -5.47
C ILE A 116 -10.94 -3.94 -5.40
N ASN A 117 -10.48 -5.08 -4.87
CA ASN A 117 -11.24 -6.32 -4.79
C ASN A 117 -11.94 -6.53 -3.44
N ARG A 118 -11.95 -5.52 -2.56
CA ARG A 118 -12.57 -5.61 -1.22
C ARG A 118 -13.65 -4.58 -0.91
N PRO A 119 -14.44 -4.06 -1.87
CA PRO A 119 -15.52 -3.14 -1.49
C PRO A 119 -16.50 -3.85 -0.54
N GLU A 120 -17.17 -3.11 0.34
CA GLU A 120 -18.24 -3.66 1.19
C GLU A 120 -19.41 -4.18 0.34
N ASN A 121 -19.59 -3.59 -0.85
CA ASN A 121 -20.59 -4.02 -1.83
C ASN A 121 -19.98 -4.00 -3.25
N PRO A 122 -20.02 -5.11 -4.01
CA PRO A 122 -19.48 -5.15 -5.37
C PRO A 122 -20.07 -4.09 -6.32
N LYS A 123 -21.34 -3.70 -6.09
CA LYS A 123 -22.00 -2.65 -6.90
C LYS A 123 -21.37 -1.28 -6.71
N ALA A 124 -20.64 -1.04 -5.62
CA ALA A 124 -19.94 0.23 -5.40
C ALA A 124 -18.92 0.54 -6.51
N LEU A 125 -18.42 -0.50 -7.20
CA LEU A 125 -17.49 -0.36 -8.33
C LEU A 125 -18.16 0.00 -9.66
N ASN A 126 -19.50 -0.01 -9.75
CA ASN A 126 -20.22 0.13 -11.03
C ASN A 126 -19.82 1.37 -11.83
N MET A 127 -19.55 2.50 -11.16
CA MET A 127 -19.14 3.74 -11.83
C MET A 127 -17.70 3.68 -12.37
N LEU A 128 -16.85 2.81 -11.83
CA LEU A 128 -15.49 2.62 -12.33
C LEU A 128 -15.48 1.94 -13.71
N TYR A 129 -16.53 1.19 -14.08
CA TYR A 129 -16.58 0.51 -15.38
C TYR A 129 -16.47 1.50 -16.55
N SER A 130 -17.21 2.61 -16.50
CA SER A 130 -17.18 3.65 -17.55
C SER A 130 -15.91 4.48 -17.50
N ILE A 131 -15.41 4.77 -16.29
CA ILE A 131 -14.18 5.55 -16.07
C ILE A 131 -12.92 4.79 -16.55
N LEU A 132 -12.91 3.47 -16.41
CA LEU A 132 -11.80 2.60 -16.82
C LEU A 132 -11.95 2.08 -18.26
N ALA A 133 -13.09 2.34 -18.91
CA ALA A 133 -13.31 1.98 -20.32
C ALA A 133 -12.47 2.85 -21.28
N GLU A 134 -12.61 2.62 -22.59
CA GLU A 134 -11.88 3.38 -23.62
C GLU A 134 -12.33 4.85 -23.70
N ASP A 135 -13.65 5.11 -23.63
CA ASP A 135 -14.21 6.46 -23.72
C ASP A 135 -13.94 7.32 -22.48
N ARG A 136 -13.69 6.68 -21.33
CA ARG A 136 -13.35 7.29 -20.03
C ARG A 136 -14.22 8.48 -19.64
N GLU A 137 -15.52 8.29 -19.66
CA GLU A 137 -16.48 9.32 -19.28
C GLU A 137 -17.61 8.76 -18.43
N ILE A 138 -18.20 9.61 -17.60
CA ILE A 138 -19.37 9.28 -16.81
C ILE A 138 -20.28 10.49 -16.70
N TRP A 139 -21.58 10.25 -16.77
CA TRP A 139 -22.59 11.25 -16.46
C TRP A 139 -23.05 11.11 -15.01
N MET A 140 -23.13 12.23 -14.30
CA MET A 140 -23.75 12.32 -12.99
C MET A 140 -24.73 13.48 -12.97
N ASP A 141 -25.88 13.31 -12.31
CA ASP A 141 -26.90 14.37 -12.27
C ASP A 141 -26.39 15.64 -11.57
N GLU A 142 -25.52 15.48 -10.57
CA GLU A 142 -24.97 16.59 -9.80
C GLU A 142 -23.75 17.27 -10.43
N LEU A 143 -22.99 16.54 -11.25
CA LEU A 143 -21.71 17.02 -11.81
C LEU A 143 -21.71 17.15 -13.33
N GLY A 144 -22.76 16.67 -14.00
CA GLY A 144 -22.84 16.57 -15.45
C GLY A 144 -21.88 15.53 -16.02
N LEU A 145 -21.42 15.77 -17.26
CA LEU A 145 -20.45 14.91 -17.92
C LEU A 145 -19.04 15.14 -17.34
N ILE A 146 -18.48 14.11 -16.74
CA ILE A 146 -17.08 14.07 -16.30
C ILE A 146 -16.32 13.22 -17.29
N LYS A 147 -15.38 13.84 -18.01
CA LYS A 147 -14.42 13.15 -18.86
C LYS A 147 -13.07 13.07 -18.16
N VAL A 148 -12.46 11.89 -18.15
CA VAL A 148 -11.11 11.72 -17.63
C VAL A 148 -10.13 12.50 -18.51
N ALA A 149 -9.28 13.30 -17.87
CA ALA A 149 -8.32 14.14 -18.55
C ALA A 149 -7.22 13.31 -19.25
N ASP A 150 -6.58 13.96 -20.22
CA ASP A 150 -5.51 13.35 -20.98
C ASP A 150 -4.38 12.85 -20.07
N ASN A 151 -3.77 11.75 -20.51
CA ASN A 151 -2.68 11.07 -19.85
C ASN A 151 -3.01 10.49 -18.46
N VAL A 152 -4.19 10.64 -17.87
CA VAL A 152 -4.47 10.03 -16.54
C VAL A 152 -4.18 8.52 -16.56
N VAL A 153 -3.46 8.05 -15.54
CA VAL A 153 -3.10 6.63 -15.37
C VAL A 153 -3.77 6.12 -14.10
N PHE A 154 -4.57 5.06 -14.24
CA PHE A 154 -5.12 4.36 -13.09
C PHE A 154 -4.16 3.26 -12.65
N PHE A 155 -3.91 3.20 -11.35
CA PHE A 155 -3.32 2.05 -10.70
C PHE A 155 -4.35 1.47 -9.74
N ALA A 156 -4.67 0.19 -9.87
CA ALA A 156 -5.42 -0.56 -8.89
C ALA A 156 -4.46 -1.51 -8.15
N THR A 157 -4.59 -1.62 -6.82
CA THR A 157 -3.82 -2.59 -6.05
C THR A 157 -4.74 -3.61 -5.40
N MET A 158 -4.31 -4.86 -5.35
CA MET A 158 -4.95 -5.90 -4.55
C MET A 158 -3.93 -6.87 -3.96
N ASN A 159 -4.32 -7.54 -2.89
CA ASN A 159 -3.55 -8.61 -2.29
C ASN A 159 -3.97 -9.95 -2.92
N GLU A 160 -2.99 -10.78 -3.30
CA GLU A 160 -3.18 -12.16 -3.80
C GLU A 160 -2.53 -13.17 -2.82
N GLY A 161 -3.16 -14.34 -2.61
CA GLY A 161 -2.61 -15.43 -1.80
C GLY A 161 -3.67 -16.34 -1.14
N GLU A 162 -3.31 -17.59 -0.83
CA GLU A 162 -4.17 -18.61 -0.19
C GLU A 162 -4.66 -18.20 1.21
N GLU A 163 -3.93 -17.33 1.90
CA GLU A 163 -4.27 -16.83 3.24
C GLU A 163 -5.42 -15.82 3.25
N TYR A 164 -5.87 -15.35 2.08
CA TYR A 164 -7.00 -14.44 1.95
C TYR A 164 -8.30 -15.17 1.60
N ILE A 165 -8.61 -16.20 2.38
CA ILE A 165 -9.92 -16.86 2.38
C ILE A 165 -10.97 -15.79 2.73
N GLY A 166 -11.65 -15.24 1.72
CA GLY A 166 -12.62 -14.14 1.87
C GLY A 166 -12.39 -12.92 0.98
N THR A 167 -11.28 -12.82 0.23
CA THR A 167 -11.20 -11.85 -0.87
C THR A 167 -12.01 -12.32 -2.05
N GLU A 168 -12.98 -11.51 -2.46
CA GLU A 168 -13.65 -11.71 -3.74
C GLU A 168 -12.63 -11.56 -4.88
N MET A 169 -12.74 -12.42 -5.88
CA MET A 169 -12.02 -12.20 -7.12
C MET A 169 -12.53 -10.92 -7.76
N LEU A 170 -11.62 -10.09 -8.27
CA LEU A 170 -12.02 -8.92 -9.05
C LEU A 170 -12.92 -9.36 -10.21
N ASP A 171 -14.03 -8.67 -10.41
CA ASP A 171 -14.97 -8.96 -11.50
C ASP A 171 -14.21 -9.10 -12.84
N PRO A 172 -14.44 -10.16 -13.62
CA PRO A 172 -13.70 -10.40 -14.86
C PRO A 172 -13.78 -9.25 -15.87
N ALA A 173 -14.94 -8.59 -15.98
CA ALA A 173 -15.10 -7.46 -16.89
C ALA A 173 -14.30 -6.25 -16.39
N LEU A 174 -14.24 -6.01 -15.07
CA LEU A 174 -13.38 -4.96 -14.53
C LEU A 174 -11.90 -5.31 -14.73
N ARG A 175 -11.50 -6.56 -14.49
CA ARG A 175 -10.13 -7.06 -14.66
C ARG A 175 -9.63 -6.93 -16.11
N ASP A 176 -10.48 -7.18 -17.10
CA ASP A 176 -10.15 -7.08 -18.53
C ASP A 176 -9.73 -5.66 -18.95
N ARG A 177 -10.06 -4.64 -18.15
CA ARG A 177 -9.67 -3.25 -18.40
C ARG A 177 -8.27 -2.90 -17.89
N PHE A 178 -7.51 -3.85 -17.35
CA PHE A 178 -6.19 -3.60 -16.76
C PHE A 178 -5.08 -4.43 -17.40
N TYR A 179 -3.91 -3.79 -17.55
CA TYR A 179 -2.66 -4.51 -17.64
C TYR A 179 -2.25 -5.02 -16.26
N THR A 180 -1.98 -6.31 -16.11
CA THR A 180 -1.63 -6.89 -14.81
C THR A 180 -0.12 -6.95 -14.61
N VAL A 181 0.32 -6.52 -13.42
CA VAL A 181 1.69 -6.62 -12.93
C VAL A 181 1.67 -7.39 -11.61
N LEU A 182 2.54 -8.39 -11.50
CA LEU A 182 2.71 -9.16 -10.27
C LEU A 182 3.92 -8.64 -9.50
N MET A 183 3.76 -8.48 -8.19
CA MET A 183 4.81 -8.11 -7.25
C MET A 183 4.95 -9.16 -6.17
N ASP A 184 6.19 -9.43 -5.79
CA ASP A 184 6.53 -10.26 -4.64
C ASP A 184 7.50 -9.51 -3.72
N TYR A 185 7.89 -10.13 -2.61
CA TYR A 185 8.93 -9.60 -1.74
C TYR A 185 10.26 -9.44 -2.50
N ILE A 186 10.97 -8.36 -2.19
CA ILE A 186 12.29 -8.10 -2.74
C ILE A 186 13.30 -9.16 -2.29
N PRO A 187 14.37 -9.41 -3.06
CA PRO A 187 15.39 -10.36 -2.66
C PRO A 187 16.02 -10.02 -1.30
N PRO A 188 16.44 -11.04 -0.52
CA PRO A 188 17.02 -10.87 0.82
C PRO A 188 18.06 -9.74 0.92
N GLU A 189 18.96 -9.66 -0.06
CA GLU A 189 20.09 -8.71 0.02
C GLU A 189 19.69 -7.27 -0.24
N VAL A 190 18.58 -7.11 -0.99
CA VAL A 190 17.94 -5.82 -1.23
C VAL A 190 17.10 -5.45 -0.01
N GLU A 191 16.40 -6.41 0.61
CA GLU A 191 15.65 -6.20 1.86
C GLU A 191 16.57 -5.72 2.99
N ALA A 192 17.75 -6.33 3.12
CA ALA A 192 18.78 -5.93 4.09
C ALA A 192 19.29 -4.51 3.82
N GLU A 193 19.55 -4.15 2.56
CA GLU A 193 19.96 -2.79 2.20
C GLU A 193 18.87 -1.77 2.54
N VAL A 194 17.61 -2.07 2.19
CA VAL A 194 16.47 -1.21 2.52
C VAL A 194 16.35 -0.99 4.03
N MET A 195 16.49 -2.06 4.83
CA MET A 195 16.46 -1.94 6.29
C MET A 195 17.62 -1.12 6.83
N ALA A 196 18.85 -1.37 6.38
CA ALA A 196 20.02 -0.62 6.82
C ALA A 196 19.86 0.88 6.54
N GLN A 197 19.41 1.24 5.34
CA GLN A 197 19.24 2.64 4.93
C GLN A 197 18.06 3.33 5.62
N LYS A 198 16.91 2.65 5.77
CA LYS A 198 15.69 3.26 6.32
C LYS A 198 15.64 3.28 7.83
N ALA A 199 16.11 2.21 8.48
CA ALA A 199 16.10 2.10 9.94
C ALA A 199 17.39 2.59 10.60
N GLY A 200 18.48 2.76 9.83
CA GLY A 200 19.77 3.22 10.36
C GLY A 200 20.54 2.15 11.14
N ILE A 201 20.30 0.87 10.86
CA ILE A 201 21.07 -0.26 11.43
C ILE A 201 22.25 -0.64 10.54
N THR A 202 23.21 -1.39 11.08
CA THR A 202 24.33 -1.92 10.29
C THR A 202 23.84 -2.96 9.26
N ARG A 203 24.60 -3.13 8.18
CA ARG A 203 24.27 -4.12 7.14
C ARG A 203 24.31 -5.54 7.71
N GLU A 204 25.22 -5.81 8.65
CA GLU A 204 25.35 -7.08 9.36
C GLU A 204 24.08 -7.40 10.16
N GLN A 205 23.58 -6.44 10.95
CA GLN A 205 22.31 -6.59 11.68
C GLN A 205 21.13 -6.79 10.72
N ALA A 206 21.10 -6.05 9.62
CA ALA A 206 20.02 -6.17 8.64
C ALA A 206 20.00 -7.57 7.99
N LEU A 207 21.17 -8.10 7.60
CA LEU A 207 21.30 -9.45 7.05
C LEU A 207 20.86 -10.52 8.07
N GLU A 208 21.24 -10.37 9.34
CA GLU A 208 20.82 -11.27 10.41
C GLU A 208 19.28 -11.29 10.57
N ILE A 209 18.64 -10.11 10.57
CA ILE A 209 17.18 -9.97 10.61
C ILE A 209 16.55 -10.65 9.39
N VAL A 210 17.05 -10.40 8.18
CA VAL A 210 16.54 -11.02 6.94
C VAL A 210 16.66 -12.54 6.98
N GLU A 211 17.80 -13.06 7.44
CA GLU A 211 18.02 -14.52 7.53
C GLU A 211 16.98 -15.16 8.45
N ILE A 212 16.76 -14.57 9.62
CA ILE A 212 15.74 -15.04 10.57
C ILE A 212 14.35 -14.99 9.92
N ILE A 213 13.98 -13.86 9.31
CA ILE A 213 12.68 -13.67 8.66
C ILE A 213 12.45 -14.67 7.53
N ASN A 214 13.46 -14.97 6.71
CA ASN A 214 13.31 -15.95 5.64
C ASN A 214 13.15 -17.37 6.17
N LYS A 215 13.80 -17.72 7.29
CA LYS A 215 13.52 -19.00 7.99
C LYS A 215 12.08 -19.05 8.50
N LEU A 216 11.52 -17.93 8.98
CA LEU A 216 10.10 -17.84 9.39
C LEU A 216 9.14 -18.03 8.21
N ARG A 217 9.40 -17.35 7.09
CA ARG A 217 8.62 -17.45 5.85
C ARG A 217 8.67 -18.87 5.25
N GLY A 218 9.81 -19.54 5.37
CA GLY A 218 10.06 -20.88 4.81
C GLY A 218 9.73 -22.05 5.73
N HIS A 219 9.19 -21.82 6.94
CA HIS A 219 8.94 -22.87 7.91
C HIS A 219 7.76 -23.76 7.49
N SER A 220 8.04 -25.02 7.12
CA SER A 220 7.08 -25.90 6.43
C SER A 220 5.84 -26.30 7.23
N GLN A 221 5.92 -26.36 8.57
CA GLN A 221 4.77 -26.73 9.41
C GLN A 221 3.91 -25.53 9.80
N PHE A 222 4.52 -24.34 9.90
CA PHE A 222 3.87 -23.12 10.41
C PHE A 222 4.56 -21.90 9.77
N PRO A 223 4.32 -21.65 8.47
CA PRO A 223 4.87 -20.46 7.84
C PRO A 223 4.30 -19.22 8.53
N ILE A 224 5.17 -18.28 8.90
CA ILE A 224 4.74 -16.95 9.33
C ILE A 224 5.00 -16.00 8.17
N ASP A 225 3.93 -15.42 7.65
CA ASP A 225 4.01 -14.41 6.61
C ASP A 225 4.48 -13.07 7.21
N VAL A 226 5.80 -12.88 7.20
CA VAL A 226 6.44 -11.64 7.65
C VAL A 226 6.59 -10.70 6.46
N SER A 227 5.84 -9.60 6.44
CA SER A 227 5.91 -8.60 5.38
C SER A 227 7.18 -7.75 5.45
N THR A 228 7.54 -7.07 4.35
CA THR A 228 8.63 -6.07 4.34
C THR A 228 8.37 -4.89 5.28
N ARG A 229 7.10 -4.61 5.60
CA ARG A 229 6.76 -3.61 6.63
C ARG A 229 7.16 -4.10 8.02
N THR A 230 6.86 -5.36 8.32
CA THR A 230 7.20 -5.97 9.61
C THR A 230 8.71 -6.09 9.78
N SER A 231 9.45 -6.43 8.71
CA SER A 231 10.92 -6.45 8.76
C SER A 231 11.51 -5.07 9.07
N LEU A 232 10.98 -4.00 8.47
CA LEU A 232 11.36 -2.63 8.80
C LEU A 232 11.05 -2.25 10.25
N MET A 233 9.90 -2.63 10.80
CA MET A 233 9.58 -2.37 12.21
C MET A 233 10.57 -3.05 13.16
N ILE A 234 10.99 -4.29 12.85
CA ILE A 234 12.01 -5.00 13.61
C ILE A 234 13.33 -4.22 13.57
N ALA A 235 13.76 -3.78 12.38
CA ALA A 235 14.97 -2.98 12.22
C ALA A 235 14.92 -1.64 12.98
N GLU A 236 13.78 -0.95 12.98
CA GLU A 236 13.58 0.30 13.73
C GLU A 236 13.73 0.08 15.25
N LEU A 237 13.18 -1.01 15.79
CA LEU A 237 13.36 -1.35 17.21
C LEU A 237 14.82 -1.66 17.54
N VAL A 238 15.54 -2.35 16.64
CA VAL A 238 16.97 -2.65 16.80
C VAL A 238 17.82 -1.38 16.76
N ALA A 239 17.46 -0.41 15.91
CA ALA A 239 18.11 0.90 15.86
C ALA A 239 17.99 1.67 17.19
N LEU A 240 16.89 1.43 17.94
CA LEU A 240 16.66 1.99 19.28
C LEU A 240 17.38 1.20 20.40
N GLY A 241 18.19 0.20 20.06
CA GLY A 241 18.94 -0.61 21.03
C GLY A 241 18.21 -1.85 21.54
N THR A 242 17.04 -2.18 20.98
CA THR A 242 16.35 -3.44 21.29
C THR A 242 17.15 -4.61 20.73
N THR A 243 17.17 -5.75 21.44
CA THR A 243 17.76 -6.97 20.90
C THR A 243 16.94 -7.46 19.69
N ILE A 244 17.59 -8.11 18.71
CA ILE A 244 16.88 -8.65 17.53
C ILE A 244 15.75 -9.60 17.97
N ARG A 245 16.00 -10.42 19.00
CA ARG A 245 15.01 -11.32 19.58
C ARG A 245 13.77 -10.57 20.06
N ASP A 246 13.94 -9.56 20.91
CA ASP A 246 12.81 -8.85 21.49
C ASP A 246 12.09 -8.00 20.43
N ALA A 247 12.82 -7.44 19.47
CA ALA A 247 12.24 -6.73 18.32
C ALA A 247 11.33 -7.63 17.48
N ILE A 248 11.75 -8.88 17.22
CA ILE A 248 10.92 -9.90 16.56
C ILE A 248 9.70 -10.24 17.43
N VAL A 249 9.89 -10.44 18.73
CA VAL A 249 8.80 -10.76 19.67
C VAL A 249 7.72 -9.67 19.67
N TYR A 250 8.11 -8.40 19.66
CA TYR A 250 7.18 -7.28 19.67
C TYR A 250 6.49 -7.06 18.32
N SER A 251 7.13 -7.43 17.22
CA SER A 251 6.63 -7.15 15.87
C SER A 251 5.80 -8.28 15.26
N LEU A 252 5.96 -9.52 15.75
CA LEU A 252 5.22 -10.66 15.25
C LEU A 252 3.86 -10.80 15.95
N GLN A 253 2.80 -10.88 15.16
CA GLN A 253 1.44 -11.15 15.63
C GLN A 253 1.22 -12.67 15.77
N THR A 254 1.82 -13.28 16.79
CA THR A 254 1.67 -14.72 17.07
C THR A 254 1.50 -14.98 18.58
N THR A 255 1.11 -16.20 18.94
CA THR A 255 0.99 -16.59 20.36
C THR A 255 2.37 -16.76 20.99
N LYS A 256 2.45 -16.57 22.30
CA LYS A 256 3.71 -16.74 23.04
C LYS A 256 4.27 -18.16 22.87
N GLU A 257 3.43 -19.20 22.91
CA GLU A 257 3.90 -20.58 22.75
C GLU A 257 4.47 -20.83 21.34
N HIS A 258 3.82 -20.31 20.29
CA HIS A 258 4.31 -20.44 18.92
C HIS A 258 5.62 -19.66 18.72
N LEU A 259 5.70 -18.46 19.27
CA LEU A 259 6.91 -17.65 19.22
C LEU A 259 8.09 -18.33 19.90
N GLU A 260 7.89 -18.92 21.08
CA GLU A 260 8.93 -19.65 21.81
C GLU A 260 9.42 -20.87 21.02
N SER A 261 8.51 -21.68 20.45
CA SER A 261 8.85 -22.82 19.60
C SER A 261 9.72 -22.42 18.39
N ILE A 262 9.39 -21.29 17.78
CA ILE A 262 10.09 -20.74 16.62
C ILE A 262 11.47 -20.21 17.01
N LEU A 263 11.57 -19.44 18.09
CA LEU A 263 12.85 -18.92 18.59
C LEU A 263 13.82 -20.04 18.97
N LEU A 264 13.29 -21.15 19.53
CA LEU A 264 14.06 -22.35 19.86
C LEU A 264 14.62 -23.02 18.58
N THR A 265 13.77 -23.16 17.55
CA THR A 265 14.14 -23.75 16.26
C THR A 265 15.22 -22.92 15.55
N LEU A 266 15.15 -21.60 15.68
CA LEU A 266 16.11 -20.66 15.11
C LEU A 266 17.44 -20.59 15.87
N HIS A 267 17.59 -21.32 16.99
CA HIS A 267 18.76 -21.26 17.87
C HIS A 267 19.09 -19.83 18.33
N LEU A 268 18.07 -18.98 18.47
CA LEU A 268 18.20 -17.64 19.03
C LEU A 268 18.33 -17.66 20.56
N GLU A 269 18.49 -18.85 21.14
CA GLU A 269 18.90 -19.03 22.53
C GLU A 269 20.38 -18.70 22.67
N ASN A 270 20.68 -17.46 23.07
CA ASN A 270 21.83 -17.17 23.91
C ASN A 270 21.61 -15.84 24.64
N SER A 271 21.00 -15.94 25.82
CA SER A 271 21.32 -15.20 27.04
C SER A 271 20.33 -15.65 28.11
N ASN A 272 20.84 -16.06 29.26
CA ASN A 272 20.08 -16.41 30.45
C ASN A 272 18.86 -15.49 30.61
N VAL A 273 17.66 -16.05 30.48
CA VAL A 273 16.46 -15.45 31.06
C VAL A 273 16.59 -15.64 32.57
N GLU A 274 17.53 -14.94 33.19
CA GLU A 274 17.35 -14.59 34.59
C GLU A 274 16.01 -13.85 34.62
N SER A 275 15.09 -14.33 35.45
CA SER A 275 13.84 -13.63 35.71
C SER A 275 14.20 -12.30 36.37
N LYS A 276 14.56 -11.29 35.56
CA LYS A 276 14.57 -9.91 36.00
C LYS A 276 13.14 -9.64 36.45
N ALA A 277 12.95 -9.49 37.76
CA ALA A 277 11.69 -9.05 38.32
C ALA A 277 11.26 -7.81 37.52
N SER A 278 10.06 -7.84 36.95
CA SER A 278 9.54 -6.71 36.19
C SER A 278 9.47 -5.51 37.14
N GLU A 279 10.39 -4.56 36.97
CA GLU A 279 10.36 -3.32 37.72
C GLU A 279 9.21 -2.48 37.17
N TYR A 280 8.21 -2.21 38.01
CA TYR A 280 7.06 -1.40 37.62
C TYR A 280 7.40 0.08 37.85
N ILE A 281 7.72 0.79 36.77
CA ILE A 281 7.92 2.23 36.78
C ILE A 281 6.61 2.97 36.40
N LEU A 282 6.41 4.16 36.96
CA LEU A 282 5.28 5.02 36.57
C LEU A 282 5.51 5.55 35.15
N PHE A 283 4.56 5.33 34.25
CA PHE A 283 4.62 5.83 32.87
C PHE A 283 4.38 7.35 32.83
N ASN A 284 5.44 8.15 32.94
CA ASN A 284 5.43 9.60 32.81
C ASN A 284 6.32 10.05 31.63
N ARG A 285 6.40 11.35 31.33
CA ARG A 285 7.18 11.88 30.20
C ARG A 285 8.70 11.94 30.46
N ASP A 286 9.12 11.69 31.69
CA ASP A 286 10.50 11.82 32.12
C ASP A 286 11.15 10.44 32.03
N ILE A 287 11.57 10.08 30.82
CA ILE A 287 12.45 8.93 30.60
C ILE A 287 13.88 9.47 30.73
N GLU A 288 14.57 9.12 31.83
CA GLU A 288 16.01 9.39 32.04
C GLU A 288 16.89 8.68 31.00
#